data_AF-A0A099KUY3-F1
#
_entry.id   AF-A0A099KUY3-F1
#
_cell.length_a   1.000
_cell.length_b   1.000
_cell.length_c   1.000
_cell.angle_alpha   90.00
_cell.angle_beta   90.00
_cell.angle_gamma   90.00
#
_symmetry.space_group_name_H-M   'P 1'
#
loop_
_entity.id
_entity.type
_entity.pdbx_description
1 polymer ?
#
loop_
_entity_poly.entity_id
_entity_poly.type
_entity_poly.pdbx_seq_one_letter_code
_entity_poly.pdbx_strand_id
1 'polypeptide(L)'
;NTDEKNISIIEFLFLLSYDVTEANNKEKITSLFKKFFQSDVRGTVESGYIKGDFPPLDFSGLTILNSRFKNYPNFLKSTFDDSKFMYSRFVNCGNELVHNSGVLSADIEKNSCDLGDLSFSIQRCMSKDELNTGLIDKECRKFLSSFTKGQGFKASKKTYIKFSKLVQGLNESNLKNLIKEGFIANSASKDCIPKAADTFYNLTPHFQTCAKRFILNGTKSSNVERFIEYVS
;
A
#
# COMPACT_ATOMS: atom_id res chain seq x y z
N ASN A 1 39.05 14.54 -4.16
CA ASN A 1 38.43 13.53 -3.30
C ASN A 1 38.38 12.22 -4.08
N THR A 2 39.15 11.22 -3.71
CA THR A 2 39.36 9.99 -4.51
C THR A 2 38.07 9.17 -4.65
N ASP A 3 37.22 9.19 -3.64
CA ASP A 3 35.98 8.40 -3.62
C ASP A 3 34.94 8.91 -4.64
N GLU A 4 34.74 10.23 -4.74
CA GLU A 4 33.82 10.81 -5.74
C GLU A 4 34.28 10.52 -7.18
N LYS A 5 35.60 10.42 -7.41
CA LYS A 5 36.14 10.03 -8.71
C LYS A 5 35.80 8.57 -9.02
N ASN A 6 35.94 7.67 -8.03
CA ASN A 6 35.60 6.25 -8.19
C ASN A 6 34.10 6.06 -8.44
N ILE A 7 33.23 6.75 -7.69
CA ILE A 7 31.78 6.73 -7.90
C ILE A 7 31.45 7.16 -9.33
N SER A 8 32.05 8.26 -9.81
CA SER A 8 31.80 8.76 -11.18
C SER A 8 32.22 7.77 -12.26
N ILE A 9 33.31 7.02 -12.04
CA ILE A 9 33.75 5.95 -12.96
C ILE A 9 32.73 4.81 -12.97
N ILE A 10 32.26 4.38 -11.80
CA ILE A 10 31.27 3.29 -11.68
C ILE A 10 29.95 3.69 -12.33
N GLU A 11 29.46 4.92 -12.10
CA GLU A 11 28.27 5.48 -12.76
C GLU A 11 28.41 5.42 -14.30
N PHE A 12 29.59 5.78 -14.82
CA PHE A 12 29.87 5.74 -16.26
C PHE A 12 29.92 4.32 -16.82
N LEU A 13 30.55 3.38 -16.11
CA LEU A 13 30.60 1.97 -16.51
C LEU A 13 29.20 1.33 -16.51
N PHE A 14 28.36 1.68 -15.54
CA PHE A 14 26.97 1.23 -15.50
C PHE A 14 26.18 1.77 -16.70
N LEU A 15 26.33 3.06 -17.02
CA LEU A 15 25.70 3.68 -18.18
C LEU A 15 26.13 3.00 -19.49
N LEU A 16 27.43 2.80 -19.71
CA LEU A 16 27.93 2.09 -20.89
C LEU A 16 27.37 0.67 -20.98
N SER A 17 27.29 -0.03 -19.85
CA SER A 17 26.73 -1.39 -19.82
C SER A 17 25.25 -1.39 -20.15
N TYR A 18 24.50 -0.38 -19.69
CA TYR A 18 23.09 -0.20 -20.03
C TYR A 18 22.90 -0.01 -21.54
N ASP A 19 23.71 0.86 -22.15
CA ASP A 19 23.65 1.15 -23.59
C ASP A 19 24.01 -0.08 -24.43
N VAL A 20 25.09 -0.77 -24.08
CA VAL A 20 25.58 -1.96 -24.82
C VAL A 20 24.62 -3.15 -24.70
N THR A 21 24.00 -3.33 -23.54
CA THR A 21 23.07 -4.45 -23.31
C THR A 21 21.64 -4.15 -23.70
N GLU A 22 21.36 -2.93 -24.17
CA GLU A 22 20.02 -2.43 -24.49
C GLU A 22 19.01 -2.78 -23.39
N ALA A 23 19.37 -2.50 -22.14
CA ALA A 23 18.57 -2.83 -20.96
C ALA A 23 17.36 -1.88 -20.79
N ASN A 24 16.65 -1.62 -21.88
CA ASN A 24 15.60 -0.62 -22.06
C ASN A 24 14.26 -0.93 -21.35
N ASN A 25 14.17 -2.02 -20.60
CA ASN A 25 12.99 -2.39 -19.84
C ASN A 25 13.36 -2.76 -18.39
N LYS A 26 12.34 -2.78 -17.53
CA LYS A 26 12.48 -2.99 -16.08
C LYS A 26 13.22 -4.27 -15.71
N GLU A 27 12.91 -5.38 -16.36
CA GLU A 27 13.50 -6.69 -16.05
C GLU A 27 15.00 -6.69 -16.40
N LYS A 28 15.34 -6.16 -17.58
CA LYS A 28 16.72 -6.09 -18.06
C LYS A 28 17.56 -5.13 -17.22
N ILE A 29 17.08 -3.91 -16.95
CA ILE A 29 17.83 -2.94 -16.14
C ILE A 29 18.01 -3.46 -14.70
N THR A 30 16.99 -4.12 -14.14
CA THR A 30 17.11 -4.73 -12.80
C THR A 30 18.15 -5.83 -12.79
N SER A 31 18.14 -6.70 -13.80
CA SER A 31 19.12 -7.78 -13.94
C SER A 31 20.53 -7.23 -14.08
N LEU A 32 20.70 -6.15 -14.86
CA LEU A 32 21.99 -5.48 -15.02
C LEU A 32 22.44 -4.83 -13.69
N PHE A 33 21.55 -4.12 -13.01
CA PHE A 33 21.81 -3.49 -11.72
C PHE A 33 22.27 -4.53 -10.67
N LYS A 34 21.55 -5.64 -10.56
CA LYS A 34 21.95 -6.75 -9.68
C LYS A 34 23.31 -7.31 -10.08
N LYS A 35 23.55 -7.58 -11.37
CA LYS A 35 24.87 -8.09 -11.81
C LYS A 35 26.04 -7.16 -11.48
N PHE A 36 25.81 -5.84 -11.50
CA PHE A 36 26.86 -4.85 -11.25
C PHE A 36 27.15 -4.65 -9.77
N PHE A 37 26.11 -4.66 -8.94
CA PHE A 37 26.19 -4.15 -7.56
C PHE A 37 25.77 -5.16 -6.49
N GLN A 38 25.39 -6.39 -6.88
CA GLN A 38 25.10 -7.45 -5.93
C GLN A 38 26.35 -7.78 -5.12
N SER A 39 26.20 -7.79 -3.80
CA SER A 39 27.27 -8.23 -2.90
C SER A 39 27.26 -9.75 -2.73
N ASP A 40 28.25 -10.26 -2.00
CA ASP A 40 28.32 -11.69 -1.65
C ASP A 40 27.12 -12.15 -0.79
N VAL A 41 26.45 -11.21 -0.12
CA VAL A 41 25.23 -11.49 0.64
C VAL A 41 24.05 -11.53 -0.33
N ARG A 42 23.39 -12.68 -0.39
CA ARG A 42 22.22 -12.88 -1.25
C ARG A 42 21.12 -11.86 -0.93
N GLY A 43 20.61 -11.20 -1.97
CA GLY A 43 19.55 -10.20 -1.82
C GLY A 43 20.07 -8.83 -1.38
N THR A 44 21.38 -8.65 -1.25
CA THR A 44 21.99 -7.37 -0.91
C THR A 44 22.65 -6.76 -2.12
N VAL A 45 22.40 -5.46 -2.30
CA VAL A 45 23.12 -4.60 -3.24
C VAL A 45 23.89 -3.57 -2.42
N GLU A 46 25.18 -3.48 -2.66
CA GLU A 46 26.05 -2.54 -1.96
C GLU A 46 26.76 -1.64 -2.96
N SER A 47 26.92 -0.35 -2.62
CA SER A 47 27.57 0.63 -3.50
C SER A 47 26.89 0.75 -4.87
N GLY A 48 25.56 0.63 -4.90
CA GLY A 48 24.74 0.83 -6.10
C GLY A 48 24.73 2.30 -6.50
N TYR A 49 25.45 2.65 -7.58
CA TYR A 49 25.57 4.03 -8.04
C TYR A 49 24.87 4.21 -9.40
N ILE A 50 23.73 4.89 -9.37
CA ILE A 50 22.93 5.22 -10.55
C ILE A 50 22.88 6.72 -10.73
N LYS A 51 23.18 7.18 -11.96
CA LYS A 51 23.04 8.58 -12.36
C LYS A 51 22.41 8.70 -13.73
N GLY A 52 21.21 9.26 -13.79
CA GLY A 52 20.48 9.52 -15.02
C GLY A 52 19.09 8.90 -15.06
N ASP A 53 18.41 9.08 -16.20
CA ASP A 53 17.05 8.64 -16.41
C ASP A 53 17.00 7.22 -16.96
N PHE A 54 17.02 6.25 -16.06
CA PHE A 54 16.88 4.84 -16.40
C PHE A 54 15.41 4.40 -16.35
N PRO A 55 15.05 3.26 -16.96
CA PRO A 55 13.75 2.63 -16.71
C PRO A 55 13.59 2.29 -15.21
N PRO A 56 12.34 2.18 -14.72
CA PRO A 56 12.08 1.80 -13.33
C PRO A 56 12.72 0.46 -12.97
N LEU A 57 13.23 0.33 -11.75
CA LEU A 57 13.87 -0.86 -11.23
C LEU A 57 12.88 -1.72 -10.44
N ASP A 58 13.25 -2.97 -10.23
CA ASP A 58 12.58 -3.86 -9.27
C ASP A 58 13.52 -4.10 -8.08
N PHE A 59 13.24 -3.40 -6.98
CA PHE A 59 13.95 -3.53 -5.72
C PHE A 59 13.34 -4.60 -4.79
N SER A 60 12.34 -5.37 -5.26
CA SER A 60 11.64 -6.30 -4.39
C SER A 60 12.56 -7.31 -3.71
N GLY A 61 12.43 -7.44 -2.39
CA GLY A 61 13.24 -8.30 -1.54
C GLY A 61 14.72 -7.93 -1.49
N LEU A 62 15.12 -6.73 -1.92
CA LEU A 62 16.51 -6.28 -1.87
C LEU A 62 16.81 -5.41 -0.66
N THR A 63 17.98 -5.63 -0.07
CA THR A 63 18.61 -4.69 0.87
C THR A 63 19.65 -3.86 0.12
N ILE A 64 19.41 -2.56 0.02
CA ILE A 64 20.26 -1.58 -0.67
C ILE A 64 21.09 -0.82 0.37
N LEU A 65 22.41 -0.93 0.27
CA LEU A 65 23.37 -0.35 1.22
C LEU A 65 24.33 0.61 0.51
N ASN A 66 24.74 1.67 1.20
CA ASN A 66 25.83 2.55 0.77
C ASN A 66 25.68 3.06 -0.68
N SER A 67 24.44 3.27 -1.13
CA SER A 67 24.11 3.47 -2.55
C SER A 67 23.79 4.93 -2.85
N ARG A 68 23.91 5.34 -4.12
CA ARG A 68 23.60 6.70 -4.58
C ARG A 68 22.73 6.66 -5.82
N PHE A 69 21.60 7.35 -5.76
CA PHE A 69 20.70 7.56 -6.87
C PHE A 69 20.66 9.06 -7.19
N LYS A 70 20.99 9.41 -8.43
CA LYS A 70 21.07 10.81 -8.87
C LYS A 70 20.34 11.02 -10.19
N ASN A 71 19.52 12.07 -10.28
CA ASN A 71 18.77 12.43 -11.49
C ASN A 71 17.97 11.25 -12.05
N TYR A 72 17.33 10.47 -11.18
CA TYR A 72 16.61 9.26 -11.53
C TYR A 72 15.10 9.45 -11.26
N PRO A 73 14.38 10.17 -12.15
CA PRO A 73 12.98 10.56 -11.94
C PRO A 73 12.00 9.38 -12.00
N ASN A 74 12.44 8.22 -12.50
CA ASN A 74 11.67 6.98 -12.51
C ASN A 74 11.81 6.16 -11.22
N PHE A 75 12.57 6.65 -10.21
CA PHE A 75 12.71 5.97 -8.93
C PHE A 75 11.34 5.63 -8.31
N LEU A 76 10.44 6.60 -8.21
CA LEU A 76 9.08 6.39 -7.65
C LEU A 76 8.20 5.43 -8.44
N LYS A 77 8.56 5.09 -9.69
CA LYS A 77 7.85 4.10 -10.50
C LYS A 77 8.41 2.68 -10.33
N SER A 78 9.48 2.52 -9.54
CA SER A 78 10.10 1.23 -9.25
C SER A 78 9.20 0.38 -8.34
N THR A 79 9.48 -0.92 -8.25
CA THR A 79 8.84 -1.79 -7.24
C THR A 79 9.71 -1.85 -5.99
N PHE A 80 9.05 -1.89 -4.84
CA PHE A 80 9.64 -1.69 -3.52
C PHE A 80 9.24 -2.76 -2.50
N ASP A 81 8.60 -3.84 -2.92
CA ASP A 81 7.99 -4.83 -2.01
C ASP A 81 9.08 -5.49 -1.15
N ASP A 82 8.97 -5.38 0.18
CA ASP A 82 9.99 -5.84 1.14
C ASP A 82 11.41 -5.34 0.84
N SER A 83 11.54 -4.16 0.24
CA SER A 83 12.83 -3.53 -0.03
C SER A 83 13.31 -2.72 1.17
N LYS A 84 14.62 -2.67 1.38
CA LYS A 84 15.25 -1.91 2.45
C LYS A 84 16.35 -1.00 1.92
N PHE A 85 16.42 0.23 2.39
CA PHE A 85 17.46 1.19 2.03
C PHE A 85 18.14 1.73 3.28
N MET A 86 19.48 1.62 3.32
CA MET A 86 20.31 2.14 4.41
C MET A 86 21.55 2.84 3.84
N TYR A 87 22.03 3.87 4.55
CA TYR A 87 23.23 4.64 4.19
C TYR A 87 23.22 5.14 2.74
N SER A 88 22.03 5.41 2.20
CA SER A 88 21.83 5.69 0.78
C SER A 88 21.45 7.14 0.53
N ARG A 89 21.87 7.67 -0.61
CA ARG A 89 21.68 9.07 -0.98
C ARG A 89 20.86 9.23 -2.25
N PHE A 90 19.85 10.08 -2.20
CA PHE A 90 18.91 10.37 -3.27
C PHE A 90 18.98 11.85 -3.64
N VAL A 91 19.23 12.15 -4.91
CA VAL A 91 19.35 13.53 -5.40
C VAL A 91 18.62 13.66 -6.73
N ASN A 92 17.58 14.48 -6.80
CA ASN A 92 16.70 14.61 -7.97
C ASN A 92 16.05 13.27 -8.34
N CYS A 93 15.51 12.58 -7.33
CA CYS A 93 14.79 11.30 -7.47
C CYS A 93 13.28 11.45 -7.22
N GLY A 94 12.85 12.62 -6.73
CA GLY A 94 11.45 12.97 -6.60
C GLY A 94 10.79 13.20 -7.96
N ASN A 95 9.49 12.93 -8.04
CA ASN A 95 8.71 13.15 -9.25
C ASN A 95 7.26 13.47 -8.88
N GLU A 96 6.89 14.74 -9.01
CA GLU A 96 5.57 15.24 -8.62
C GLU A 96 4.42 14.68 -9.47
N LEU A 97 4.72 14.15 -10.66
CA LEU A 97 3.74 13.55 -11.56
C LEU A 97 3.39 12.12 -11.16
N VAL A 98 4.18 11.48 -10.30
CA VAL A 98 3.91 10.12 -9.81
C VAL A 98 3.03 10.22 -8.56
N HIS A 99 1.77 9.87 -8.71
CA HIS A 99 0.77 9.98 -7.64
C HIS A 99 0.47 8.67 -6.91
N ASN A 100 0.90 7.54 -7.46
CA ASN A 100 0.75 6.20 -6.89
C ASN A 100 2.11 5.53 -6.99
N SER A 101 2.80 5.41 -5.86
CA SER A 101 4.11 4.76 -5.76
C SER A 101 4.07 3.73 -4.65
N GLY A 102 4.65 2.56 -4.90
CA GLY A 102 4.87 1.54 -3.87
C GLY A 102 5.98 1.91 -2.87
N VAL A 103 6.56 3.11 -2.97
CA VAL A 103 7.68 3.55 -2.10
C VAL A 103 7.35 3.49 -0.61
N LEU A 104 6.07 3.56 -0.23
CA LEU A 104 5.64 3.42 1.17
C LEU A 104 5.83 1.99 1.71
N SER A 105 5.94 0.99 0.83
CA SER A 105 6.25 -0.40 1.18
C SER A 105 7.75 -0.62 1.43
N ALA A 106 8.62 0.34 1.08
CA ALA A 106 10.04 0.25 1.35
C ALA A 106 10.37 0.64 2.79
N ASP A 107 11.26 -0.12 3.43
CA ASP A 107 11.92 0.27 4.68
C ASP A 107 13.11 1.20 4.37
N ILE A 108 12.86 2.51 4.30
CA ILE A 108 13.89 3.52 4.09
C ILE A 108 14.33 4.08 5.46
N GLU A 109 15.56 3.77 5.86
CA GLU A 109 16.09 4.17 7.16
C GLU A 109 16.37 5.69 7.21
N LYS A 110 15.45 6.42 7.85
CA LYS A 110 15.45 7.90 7.91
C LYS A 110 16.73 8.51 8.47
N ASN A 111 17.43 7.82 9.37
CA ASN A 111 18.61 8.35 10.04
C ASN A 111 19.89 8.15 9.23
N SER A 112 19.93 7.15 8.33
CA SER A 112 21.11 6.84 7.54
C SER A 112 21.00 7.30 6.09
N CYS A 113 19.78 7.53 5.60
CA CYS A 113 19.55 7.95 4.23
C CYS A 113 19.41 9.47 4.08
N ASP A 114 20.09 10.05 3.08
CA ASP A 114 19.88 11.41 2.62
C ASP A 114 18.86 11.40 1.47
N LEU A 115 17.61 11.75 1.78
CA LEU A 115 16.50 11.64 0.82
C LEU A 115 16.41 12.80 -0.18
N GLY A 116 17.08 13.92 0.06
CA GLY A 116 16.95 15.10 -0.81
C GLY A 116 15.48 15.46 -1.12
N ASP A 117 15.17 15.65 -2.41
CA ASP A 117 13.84 15.97 -2.94
C ASP A 117 12.84 14.80 -2.91
N LEU A 118 13.33 13.55 -2.77
CA LEU A 118 12.47 12.36 -2.64
C LEU A 118 11.61 12.44 -1.38
N SER A 119 12.09 13.10 -0.33
CA SER A 119 11.37 13.29 0.94
C SER A 119 9.98 13.93 0.75
N PHE A 120 9.88 14.97 -0.09
CA PHE A 120 8.60 15.64 -0.41
C PHE A 120 7.64 14.70 -1.15
N SER A 121 8.18 13.90 -2.07
CA SER A 121 7.36 12.93 -2.83
C SER A 121 6.84 11.80 -1.93
N ILE A 122 7.68 11.30 -1.01
CA ILE A 122 7.27 10.30 0.00
C ILE A 122 6.18 10.88 0.90
N GLN A 123 6.37 12.10 1.43
CA GLN A 123 5.38 12.75 2.28
C GLN A 123 4.04 12.91 1.57
N ARG A 124 4.05 13.30 0.29
CA ARG A 124 2.84 13.39 -0.53
C ARG A 124 2.15 12.02 -0.69
N CYS A 125 2.93 10.95 -0.94
CA CYS A 125 2.38 9.60 -1.00
C CYS A 125 1.73 9.21 0.33
N MET A 126 2.40 9.50 1.46
CA MET A 126 1.85 9.25 2.81
C MET A 126 0.54 9.98 3.04
N SER A 127 0.48 11.29 2.77
CA SER A 127 -0.76 12.06 2.97
C SER A 127 -1.91 11.54 2.10
N LYS A 128 -1.62 11.07 0.89
CA LYS A 128 -2.65 10.48 0.02
C LYS A 128 -3.11 9.11 0.55
N ASP A 129 -2.20 8.30 1.05
CA ASP A 129 -2.50 7.01 1.65
C ASP A 129 -3.36 7.16 2.93
N GLU A 130 -3.03 8.15 3.76
CA GLU A 130 -3.83 8.54 4.92
C GLU A 130 -5.24 9.01 4.50
N LEU A 131 -5.36 9.83 3.45
CA LEU A 131 -6.65 10.25 2.91
C LEU A 131 -7.48 9.06 2.40
N ASN A 132 -6.84 8.11 1.72
CA ASN A 132 -7.50 6.89 1.24
C ASN A 132 -7.96 6.01 2.41
N THR A 133 -7.12 5.81 3.42
CA THR A 133 -7.47 5.05 4.63
C THR A 133 -8.62 5.72 5.38
N GLY A 134 -8.60 7.06 5.48
CA GLY A 134 -9.70 7.83 6.07
C GLY A 134 -11.01 7.70 5.28
N LEU A 135 -10.95 7.63 3.95
CA LEU A 135 -12.11 7.38 3.09
C LEU A 135 -12.67 5.98 3.32
N ILE A 136 -11.81 4.96 3.36
CA ILE A 136 -12.21 3.57 3.63
C ILE A 136 -12.89 3.48 5.00
N ASP A 137 -12.28 4.05 6.04
CA ASP A 137 -12.85 4.08 7.39
C ASP A 137 -14.24 4.73 7.42
N LYS A 138 -14.39 5.85 6.72
CA LYS A 138 -15.65 6.58 6.62
C LYS A 138 -16.74 5.74 5.95
N GLU A 139 -16.41 5.06 4.85
CA GLU A 139 -17.34 4.20 4.14
C GLU A 139 -17.69 2.93 4.94
N CYS A 140 -16.71 2.33 5.63
CA CYS A 140 -16.93 1.22 6.57
C CYS A 140 -17.90 1.62 7.69
N ARG A 141 -17.71 2.78 8.33
CA ARG A 141 -18.64 3.27 9.38
C ARG A 141 -20.03 3.52 8.85
N LYS A 142 -20.13 4.14 7.67
CA LYS A 142 -21.41 4.41 7.01
C LYS A 142 -22.15 3.10 6.75
N PHE A 143 -21.47 2.09 6.21
CA PHE A 143 -22.01 0.76 6.00
C PHE A 143 -22.50 0.13 7.31
N LEU A 144 -21.64 0.04 8.32
CA LEU A 144 -21.94 -0.59 9.61
C LEU A 144 -23.04 0.15 10.39
N SER A 145 -23.15 1.48 10.24
CA SER A 145 -24.21 2.28 10.87
C SER A 145 -25.62 1.85 10.46
N SER A 146 -25.76 1.22 9.29
CA SER A 146 -27.05 0.72 8.79
C SER A 146 -27.69 -0.25 9.78
N PHE A 147 -26.87 -1.04 10.50
CA PHE A 147 -27.28 -2.05 11.45
C PHE A 147 -27.46 -1.53 12.88
N THR A 148 -27.43 -0.22 13.10
CA THR A 148 -27.56 0.39 14.43
C THR A 148 -28.85 1.19 14.56
N LYS A 149 -29.43 1.22 15.77
CA LYS A 149 -30.58 2.07 16.13
C LYS A 149 -30.44 2.52 17.59
N GLY A 150 -30.17 3.80 17.80
CA GLY A 150 -29.90 4.34 19.13
C GLY A 150 -28.70 3.62 19.77
N GLN A 151 -28.90 3.03 20.95
CA GLN A 151 -27.86 2.28 21.66
C GLN A 151 -27.76 0.80 21.26
N GLY A 152 -28.66 0.28 20.42
CA GLY A 152 -28.72 -1.13 20.06
C GLY A 152 -28.43 -1.42 18.58
N PHE A 153 -28.45 -2.70 18.24
CA PHE A 153 -28.39 -3.19 16.87
C PHE A 153 -29.80 -3.46 16.34
N LYS A 154 -29.97 -3.33 15.02
CA LYS A 154 -31.20 -3.69 14.33
C LYS A 154 -30.89 -4.49 13.08
N ALA A 155 -31.84 -5.37 12.75
CA ALA A 155 -31.85 -6.02 11.46
C ALA A 155 -32.19 -5.01 10.37
N SER A 156 -31.45 -5.03 9.27
CA SER A 156 -31.61 -4.12 8.15
C SER A 156 -32.02 -4.88 6.92
N LYS A 157 -33.04 -4.41 6.22
CA LYS A 157 -33.34 -4.89 4.86
C LYS A 157 -32.21 -4.45 3.94
N LYS A 158 -31.97 -5.21 2.87
CA LYS A 158 -30.95 -4.91 1.86
C LYS A 158 -31.02 -3.46 1.36
N THR A 159 -32.23 -2.97 1.09
CA THR A 159 -32.50 -1.62 0.60
C THR A 159 -32.13 -0.50 1.57
N TYR A 160 -31.99 -0.80 2.86
CA TYR A 160 -31.60 0.17 3.89
C TYR A 160 -30.11 0.08 4.26
N ILE A 161 -29.36 -0.85 3.67
CA ILE A 161 -27.92 -0.96 3.87
C ILE A 161 -27.23 0.09 2.99
N LYS A 162 -26.39 0.92 3.61
CA LYS A 162 -25.62 1.96 2.93
C LYS A 162 -24.37 1.35 2.28
N PHE A 163 -24.55 0.67 1.14
CA PHE A 163 -23.44 0.15 0.34
C PHE A 163 -22.54 1.28 -0.18
N SER A 164 -21.25 0.98 -0.34
CA SER A 164 -20.28 1.91 -0.91
C SER A 164 -20.17 1.72 -2.42
N LYS A 165 -19.96 2.84 -3.12
CA LYS A 165 -19.50 2.86 -4.52
C LYS A 165 -17.98 3.06 -4.62
N LEU A 166 -17.33 3.44 -3.52
CA LEU A 166 -15.93 3.81 -3.46
C LEU A 166 -15.07 2.66 -2.94
N VAL A 167 -15.60 1.86 -2.02
CA VAL A 167 -14.95 0.66 -1.46
C VAL A 167 -15.61 -0.58 -2.05
N GLN A 168 -14.88 -1.33 -2.89
CA GLN A 168 -15.44 -2.44 -3.65
C GLN A 168 -15.98 -3.55 -2.75
N GLY A 169 -15.29 -3.90 -1.65
CA GLY A 169 -15.76 -4.93 -0.72
C GLY A 169 -17.07 -4.59 0.00
N LEU A 170 -17.46 -3.31 0.01
CA LEU A 170 -18.72 -2.82 0.59
C LEU A 170 -19.83 -2.58 -0.44
N ASN A 171 -19.66 -3.06 -1.68
CA ASN A 171 -20.70 -2.96 -2.70
C ASN A 171 -21.84 -3.98 -2.44
N GLU A 172 -22.97 -3.78 -3.11
CA GLU A 172 -24.13 -4.64 -2.94
C GLU A 172 -23.90 -6.09 -3.41
N SER A 173 -23.11 -6.26 -4.48
CA SER A 173 -22.76 -7.59 -5.02
C SER A 173 -21.94 -8.43 -4.04
N ASN A 174 -21.14 -7.80 -3.17
CA ASN A 174 -20.25 -8.46 -2.21
C ASN A 174 -20.93 -8.80 -0.88
N LEU A 175 -22.22 -8.48 -0.71
CA LEU A 175 -22.94 -8.81 0.52
C LEU A 175 -22.89 -10.31 0.86
N LYS A 176 -22.95 -11.20 -0.14
CA LYS A 176 -22.83 -12.65 0.07
C LYS A 176 -21.47 -13.04 0.63
N ASN A 177 -20.41 -12.36 0.23
CA ASN A 177 -19.05 -12.60 0.69
C ASN A 177 -18.88 -12.16 2.16
N LEU A 178 -19.44 -10.99 2.52
CA LEU A 178 -19.48 -10.51 3.91
C LEU A 178 -20.25 -11.45 4.86
N ILE A 179 -21.26 -12.16 4.33
CA ILE A 179 -21.98 -13.19 5.09
C ILE A 179 -21.12 -14.43 5.27
N LYS A 180 -20.43 -14.88 4.20
CA LYS A 180 -19.54 -16.04 4.24
C LYS A 180 -18.38 -15.85 5.23
N GLU A 181 -17.82 -14.65 5.29
CA GLU A 181 -16.77 -14.29 6.26
C GLU A 181 -17.25 -14.11 7.69
N GLY A 182 -18.57 -14.12 7.92
CA GLY A 182 -19.14 -14.04 9.26
C GLY A 182 -19.17 -12.64 9.85
N PHE A 183 -19.03 -11.57 9.06
CA PHE A 183 -19.27 -10.20 9.52
C PHE A 183 -20.77 -9.87 9.60
N ILE A 184 -21.56 -10.48 8.71
CA ILE A 184 -23.00 -10.30 8.58
C ILE A 184 -23.69 -11.67 8.67
N ALA A 185 -24.86 -11.73 9.30
CA ALA A 185 -25.72 -12.90 9.33
C ALA A 185 -27.09 -12.59 8.75
N ASN A 186 -27.66 -13.60 8.07
CA ASN A 186 -29.07 -13.60 7.72
C ASN A 186 -29.88 -13.76 8.99
N SER A 187 -30.75 -12.80 9.25
CA SER A 187 -31.70 -12.88 10.35
C SER A 187 -32.94 -13.57 9.83
N ALA A 188 -32.95 -14.90 9.86
CA ALA A 188 -34.22 -15.62 9.81
C ALA A 188 -34.98 -15.21 11.07
N SER A 189 -36.09 -14.49 10.90
CA SER A 189 -36.91 -14.02 12.01
C SER A 189 -37.40 -15.22 12.83
N LYS A 190 -36.87 -15.40 14.04
CA LYS A 190 -37.36 -16.43 14.97
C LYS A 190 -38.79 -16.13 15.46
N ASP A 191 -39.25 -14.88 15.33
CA ASP A 191 -40.56 -14.41 15.85
C ASP A 191 -41.50 -13.82 14.79
N CYS A 192 -41.31 -14.11 13.50
CA CYS A 192 -42.28 -13.71 12.47
C CYS A 192 -42.57 -14.87 11.54
N ILE A 193 -43.84 -15.28 11.53
CA ILE A 193 -44.46 -16.12 10.50
C ILE A 193 -44.00 -15.56 9.13
N PRO A 194 -43.56 -16.42 8.19
CA PRO A 194 -43.02 -15.97 6.92
C PRO A 194 -44.12 -15.33 6.09
N LYS A 195 -44.27 -14.01 6.21
CA LYS A 195 -44.78 -13.21 5.11
C LYS A 195 -43.62 -13.13 4.11
N ALA A 196 -43.74 -13.91 3.04
CA ALA A 196 -42.81 -13.92 1.93
C ALA A 196 -42.47 -12.47 1.50
N ALA A 197 -41.20 -12.07 1.64
CA ALA A 197 -40.47 -11.21 0.68
C ALA A 197 -39.18 -10.59 1.27
N ASP A 198 -39.10 -10.34 2.59
CA ASP A 198 -38.04 -9.48 3.12
C ASP A 198 -36.96 -10.25 3.89
N THR A 199 -35.78 -10.38 3.28
CA THR A 199 -34.56 -10.87 3.97
C THR A 199 -33.94 -9.72 4.77
N PHE A 200 -33.73 -9.95 6.06
CA PHE A 200 -33.06 -9.01 6.95
C PHE A 200 -31.65 -9.48 7.29
N TYR A 201 -30.75 -8.52 7.46
CA TYR A 201 -29.34 -8.73 7.74
C TYR A 201 -28.96 -8.09 9.08
N ASN A 202 -28.12 -8.78 9.85
CA ASN A 202 -27.58 -8.30 11.12
C ASN A 202 -26.06 -8.43 11.14
N LEU A 203 -25.39 -7.60 11.93
CA LEU A 203 -24.01 -7.89 12.32
C LEU A 203 -23.98 -9.13 13.20
N THR A 204 -22.96 -9.96 13.05
CA THR A 204 -22.80 -11.15 13.90
C THR A 204 -22.49 -10.77 15.36
N PRO A 205 -22.95 -11.55 16.35
CA PRO A 205 -22.80 -11.20 17.77
C PRO A 205 -21.34 -10.90 18.20
N HIS A 206 -20.38 -11.64 17.65
CA HIS A 206 -18.96 -11.47 17.96
C HIS A 206 -18.36 -10.21 17.34
N PHE A 207 -18.97 -9.66 16.29
CA PHE A 207 -18.50 -8.45 15.61
C PHE A 207 -19.21 -7.18 16.10
N GLN A 208 -20.45 -7.30 16.58
CA GLN A 208 -21.29 -6.20 17.03
C GLN A 208 -20.58 -5.22 17.97
N THR A 209 -20.04 -5.70 19.10
CA THR A 209 -19.41 -4.83 20.12
C THR A 209 -18.25 -4.01 19.54
N CYS A 210 -17.40 -4.65 18.72
CA CYS A 210 -16.29 -4.01 18.04
C CYS A 210 -16.78 -2.98 17.01
N ALA A 211 -17.76 -3.34 16.19
CA ALA A 211 -18.38 -2.46 15.21
C ALA A 211 -19.02 -1.22 15.86
N LYS A 212 -19.71 -1.35 16.99
CA LYS A 212 -20.30 -0.21 17.70
C LYS A 212 -19.25 0.77 18.21
N ARG A 213 -18.14 0.27 18.79
CA ARG A 213 -17.02 1.15 19.20
C ARG A 213 -16.47 1.88 17.99
N PHE A 214 -16.15 1.14 16.91
CA PHE A 214 -15.66 1.74 15.68
C PHE A 214 -16.59 2.81 15.12
N ILE A 215 -17.90 2.56 15.04
CA ILE A 215 -18.89 3.55 14.57
C ILE A 215 -18.89 4.80 15.46
N LEU A 216 -18.91 4.63 16.79
CA LEU A 216 -19.13 5.73 17.73
C LEU A 216 -17.91 6.64 17.90
N ASN A 217 -16.71 6.08 18.05
CA ASN A 217 -15.58 6.86 18.56
C ASN A 217 -14.29 6.79 17.76
N GLY A 218 -14.12 5.85 16.83
CA GLY A 218 -12.78 5.68 16.27
C GLY A 218 -12.25 4.26 16.25
N THR A 219 -12.52 3.52 17.32
CA THR A 219 -11.63 2.44 17.75
C THR A 219 -11.62 1.26 16.79
N LYS A 220 -10.45 0.98 16.21
CA LYS A 220 -10.18 -0.21 15.40
C LYS A 220 -9.66 -1.32 16.31
N SER A 221 -10.52 -2.27 16.66
CA SER A 221 -10.07 -3.54 17.25
C SER A 221 -9.59 -4.49 16.15
N SER A 222 -8.84 -5.54 16.50
CA SER A 222 -8.41 -6.58 15.54
C SER A 222 -9.53 -7.09 14.61
N ASN A 223 -10.74 -7.30 15.11
CA ASN A 223 -11.89 -7.72 14.28
C ASN A 223 -12.35 -6.65 13.27
N VAL A 224 -12.18 -5.38 13.59
CA VAL A 224 -12.51 -4.24 12.71
C VAL A 224 -11.40 -4.02 11.71
N GLU A 225 -10.14 -4.19 12.12
CA GLU A 225 -9.00 -4.15 11.20
C GLU A 225 -9.10 -5.27 10.17
N ARG A 226 -9.40 -6.50 10.59
CA ARG A 226 -9.69 -7.62 9.69
C ARG A 226 -10.85 -7.31 8.74
N PHE A 227 -11.89 -6.65 9.22
CA PHE A 227 -13.00 -6.24 8.37
C PHE A 227 -12.58 -5.20 7.33
N ILE A 228 -11.83 -4.17 7.74
CA ILE A 228 -11.33 -3.10 6.85
C ILE A 228 -10.39 -3.70 5.80
N GLU A 229 -9.44 -4.53 6.21
CA GLU A 229 -8.52 -5.24 5.33
C GLU A 229 -9.25 -6.11 4.31
N TYR A 230 -10.31 -6.81 4.73
CA TYR A 230 -11.10 -7.65 3.83
C TYR A 230 -11.86 -6.85 2.76
N VAL A 231 -12.30 -5.63 3.07
CA VAL A 231 -13.15 -4.84 2.16
C VAL A 231 -12.41 -3.82 1.31
N SER A 232 -11.16 -3.52 1.68
CA SER A 232 -10.26 -2.61 0.95
C SER A 232 -9.76 -3.27 -0.33
#